data_AF-A0A2T2NHL6-F1
#
_entry.id   AF-A0A2T2NHL6-F1
#
_cell.length_a   1.000
_cell.length_b   1.000
_cell.length_c   1.000
_cell.angle_alpha   90.00
_cell.angle_beta   90.00
_cell.angle_gamma   90.00
#
_symmetry.space_group_name_H-M   'P 1'
#
loop_
_entity.id
_entity.type
_entity.pdbx_description
1 polymer ?
#
loop_
_entity_poly.entity_id
_entity_poly.type
_entity_poly.pdbx_seq_one_letter_code
_entity_poly.pdbx_strand_id
1 'polypeptide(L)'
;MYAPIAPHPIGPQRTSAPKRSREEEEPAEQSKRRKRSDSNTATMELGEEDRLLIQLKDEESMPWKDIAARFQSDLGKTYQIPALQMRLKRLRERMRVWTESDVRALRMAHEYWVQSKFDIISQKVSPVPRDAAKMETDSTKMLEYGAAEKWTARQCARKWAEIDPGPTPYTTYDHHSTPSYAPYTMSPVEAPPFMPYLHIP
;
A
#
# COMPACT_ATOMS: atom_id res chain seq x y z
N MET A 1 -57.06 -30.21 0.96
CA MET A 1 -56.07 -29.66 0.01
C MET A 1 -56.00 -28.16 0.24
N TYR A 2 -54.81 -27.65 0.58
CA TYR A 2 -54.22 -26.33 0.26
C TYR A 2 -53.03 -26.19 1.20
N ALA A 3 -51.82 -26.13 0.64
CA ALA A 3 -50.58 -25.99 1.37
C ALA A 3 -50.16 -24.52 1.40
N PRO A 4 -50.04 -23.91 2.59
CA PRO A 4 -49.13 -22.80 2.79
C PRO A 4 -47.86 -23.34 3.44
N ILE A 5 -46.68 -22.92 2.98
CA ILE A 5 -45.48 -22.65 3.80
C ILE A 5 -44.40 -22.18 2.81
N ALA A 6 -44.06 -20.90 2.89
CA ALA A 6 -42.90 -20.33 2.21
C ALA A 6 -41.60 -21.02 2.72
N PRO A 7 -40.60 -21.25 1.86
CA PRO A 7 -39.32 -21.78 2.31
C PRO A 7 -38.53 -20.68 3.04
N HIS A 8 -38.38 -20.81 4.36
CA HIS A 8 -37.37 -20.07 5.11
C HIS A 8 -35.99 -20.72 4.89
N PRO A 9 -34.92 -19.92 4.71
CA PRO A 9 -33.60 -20.42 4.36
C PRO A 9 -32.97 -21.20 5.53
N ILE A 10 -32.63 -22.45 5.26
CA ILE A 10 -31.87 -23.33 6.15
C ILE A 10 -30.44 -22.79 6.24
N GLY A 11 -30.13 -22.06 7.31
CA GLY A 11 -28.76 -21.83 7.75
C GLY A 11 -28.14 -23.15 8.25
N PRO A 12 -26.84 -23.41 8.01
CA PRO A 12 -26.22 -24.64 8.49
C PRO A 12 -26.15 -24.65 10.02
N GLN A 13 -26.92 -25.56 10.61
CA GLN A 13 -26.87 -25.96 12.01
C GLN A 13 -25.50 -26.58 12.32
N ARG A 14 -24.79 -25.97 13.26
CA ARG A 14 -23.64 -26.57 13.94
C ARG A 14 -24.16 -27.67 14.86
N THR A 15 -23.82 -28.92 14.59
CA THR A 15 -24.06 -30.02 15.52
C THR A 15 -23.04 -29.97 16.66
N SER A 16 -23.56 -29.89 17.88
CA SER A 16 -22.84 -29.93 19.15
C SER A 16 -23.24 -31.16 19.94
N ALA A 17 -22.27 -31.94 20.45
CA ALA A 17 -22.27 -32.65 21.75
C ALA A 17 -21.09 -33.68 21.83
N PRO A 18 -20.62 -34.10 23.03
CA PRO A 18 -20.30 -33.28 24.22
C PRO A 18 -19.01 -33.70 25.00
N LYS A 19 -18.50 -32.74 25.80
CA LYS A 19 -17.90 -32.84 27.16
C LYS A 19 -16.62 -33.67 27.41
N ARG A 20 -15.48 -32.95 27.55
CA ARG A 20 -14.58 -33.12 28.70
C ARG A 20 -14.51 -31.80 29.47
N SER A 21 -14.88 -31.90 30.74
CA SER A 21 -14.93 -30.83 31.74
C SER A 21 -13.53 -30.30 32.06
N ARG A 22 -13.38 -28.97 32.08
CA ARG A 22 -12.49 -28.22 32.98
C ARG A 22 -12.89 -26.74 32.93
N GLU A 23 -13.65 -26.31 33.94
CA GLU A 23 -13.89 -24.90 34.25
C GLU A 23 -12.63 -24.31 34.88
N GLU A 24 -12.16 -23.16 34.39
CA GLU A 24 -12.16 -21.86 35.08
C GLU A 24 -11.12 -20.89 34.47
N GLU A 25 -11.60 -19.64 34.30
CA GLU A 25 -10.84 -18.38 34.26
C GLU A 25 -10.15 -17.92 32.96
N GLU A 26 -10.85 -17.06 32.24
CA GLU A 26 -10.28 -16.02 31.37
C GLU A 26 -9.65 -14.93 32.26
N PRO A 27 -8.50 -14.35 31.83
CA PRO A 27 -8.65 -13.00 31.34
C PRO A 27 -7.94 -12.77 30.00
N ALA A 28 -8.69 -12.21 29.06
CA ALA A 28 -8.17 -11.39 27.97
C ALA A 28 -7.12 -10.39 28.49
N GLU A 29 -5.92 -10.43 27.90
CA GLU A 29 -5.01 -9.30 27.69
C GLU A 29 -3.65 -9.87 27.26
N GLN A 30 -3.40 -9.84 25.95
CA GLN A 30 -2.12 -9.44 25.35
C GLN A 30 -2.20 -9.74 23.86
N SER A 31 -2.91 -8.87 23.15
CA SER A 31 -2.54 -8.54 21.77
C SER A 31 -1.14 -7.97 21.78
N LYS A 32 -0.13 -8.85 21.88
CA LYS A 32 1.26 -8.55 21.52
C LYS A 32 1.26 -8.36 20.02
N ARG A 33 0.83 -7.16 19.60
CA ARG A 33 1.08 -6.56 18.30
C ARG A 33 2.55 -6.83 18.02
N ARG A 34 2.82 -7.81 17.15
CA ARG A 34 4.18 -8.13 16.70
C ARG A 34 4.76 -6.81 16.23
N LYS A 35 5.65 -6.27 17.06
CA LYS A 35 6.46 -5.09 16.77
C LYS A 35 7.26 -5.48 15.54
N ARG A 36 6.79 -5.05 14.36
CA ARG A 36 7.56 -5.16 13.12
C ARG A 36 8.85 -4.44 13.42
N SER A 37 9.94 -5.20 13.55
CA SER A 37 11.25 -4.63 13.84
C SER A 37 11.55 -3.56 12.82
N ASP A 38 12.04 -2.45 13.35
CA ASP A 38 12.46 -1.28 12.64
C ASP A 38 13.55 -1.60 11.61
N SER A 39 13.44 -0.89 10.49
CA SER A 39 14.50 -0.55 9.55
C SER A 39 15.17 -1.68 8.75
N ASN A 40 14.83 -1.69 7.47
CA ASN A 40 15.32 -2.50 6.36
C ASN A 40 16.79 -2.20 5.96
N THR A 41 17.65 -1.92 6.95
CA THR A 41 19.09 -1.67 6.79
C THR A 41 19.93 -2.52 7.75
N ALA A 42 19.34 -3.55 8.36
CA ALA A 42 20.12 -4.64 8.93
C ALA A 42 20.78 -5.39 7.77
N THR A 43 22.12 -5.40 7.75
CA THR A 43 22.91 -6.28 6.89
C THR A 43 22.30 -7.67 6.92
N MET A 44 21.68 -8.10 5.80
CA MET A 44 21.03 -9.41 5.75
C MET A 44 22.11 -10.49 5.88
N GLU A 45 22.24 -11.06 7.06
CA GLU A 45 23.09 -12.22 7.25
C GLU A 45 22.46 -13.43 6.56
N LEU A 46 23.15 -13.93 5.53
CA LEU A 46 22.75 -15.16 4.87
C LEU A 46 23.05 -16.35 5.76
N GLY A 47 22.04 -17.20 5.97
CA GLY A 47 22.23 -18.51 6.58
C GLY A 47 23.12 -19.40 5.70
N GLU A 48 23.73 -20.41 6.33
CA GLU A 48 24.65 -21.37 5.69
C GLU A 48 24.08 -21.97 4.39
N GLU A 49 22.81 -22.39 4.42
CA GLU A 49 22.12 -22.94 3.25
C GLU A 49 22.01 -21.96 2.08
N ASP A 50 21.74 -20.68 2.37
CA ASP A 50 21.57 -19.65 1.35
C ASP A 50 22.93 -19.32 0.70
N ARG A 51 24.02 -19.32 1.49
CA ARG A 51 25.39 -19.16 0.98
C ARG A 51 25.79 -20.32 0.08
N LEU A 52 25.55 -21.55 0.54
CA LEU A 52 25.82 -22.76 -0.26
C LEU A 52 25.04 -22.73 -1.57
N LEU A 53 23.76 -22.35 -1.54
CA LEU A 53 22.93 -22.31 -2.74
C LEU A 53 23.46 -21.32 -3.80
N ILE A 54 23.96 -20.16 -3.36
CA ILE A 54 24.55 -19.16 -4.25
C ILE A 54 25.86 -19.69 -4.82
N GLN A 55 26.76 -20.17 -3.96
CA GLN A 55 28.07 -20.67 -4.38
C GLN A 55 27.93 -21.77 -5.45
N LEU A 56 27.14 -22.81 -5.17
CA LEU A 56 26.97 -23.94 -6.10
C LEU A 56 26.40 -23.50 -7.45
N LYS A 57 25.51 -22.49 -7.44
CA LYS A 57 24.79 -22.07 -8.65
C LYS A 57 25.51 -20.98 -9.45
N ASP A 58 26.09 -19.99 -8.79
CA ASP A 58 26.62 -18.79 -9.42
C ASP A 58 28.15 -18.86 -9.59
N GLU A 59 28.86 -19.50 -8.65
CA GLU A 59 30.32 -19.64 -8.72
C GLU A 59 30.71 -20.94 -9.41
N GLU A 60 30.13 -22.08 -8.99
CA GLU A 60 30.46 -23.41 -9.53
C GLU A 60 29.59 -23.78 -10.75
N SER A 61 28.56 -22.99 -11.07
CA SER A 61 27.66 -23.19 -12.22
C SER A 61 27.05 -24.60 -12.32
N MET A 62 26.78 -25.25 -11.18
CA MET A 62 26.26 -26.62 -11.17
C MET A 62 24.81 -26.74 -11.68
N PRO A 63 24.44 -27.87 -12.30
CA PRO A 63 23.06 -28.15 -12.63
C PRO A 63 22.26 -28.47 -11.36
N TRP A 64 20.95 -28.19 -11.39
CA TRP A 64 20.08 -28.32 -10.22
C TRP A 64 20.05 -29.70 -9.57
N LYS A 65 20.24 -30.77 -10.36
CA LYS A 65 20.29 -32.15 -9.85
C LYS A 65 21.47 -32.35 -8.91
N ASP A 66 22.64 -31.85 -9.30
CA ASP A 66 23.88 -31.99 -8.52
C ASP A 66 23.87 -31.07 -7.31
N ILE A 67 23.25 -29.89 -7.43
CA ILE A 67 23.00 -29.02 -6.27
C ILE A 67 22.14 -29.74 -5.23
N ALA A 68 21.04 -30.40 -5.63
CA ALA A 68 20.19 -31.14 -4.70
C ALA A 68 20.96 -32.29 -4.01
N ALA A 69 21.86 -32.96 -4.74
CA ALA A 69 22.74 -33.98 -4.17
C ALA A 69 23.72 -33.39 -3.15
N ARG A 70 24.34 -32.23 -3.43
CA ARG A 70 25.22 -31.50 -2.50
C ARG A 70 24.50 -31.09 -1.22
N PHE A 71 23.26 -30.63 -1.32
CA PHE A 71 22.44 -30.34 -0.13
C PHE A 71 22.18 -31.58 0.74
N GLN A 72 22.03 -32.74 0.11
CA GLN A 72 21.87 -34.00 0.84
C GLN A 72 23.20 -34.48 1.45
N SER A 73 24.33 -34.36 0.75
CA SER A 73 25.63 -34.79 1.27
C SER A 73 26.17 -33.88 2.35
N ASP A 74 26.10 -32.56 2.12
CA ASP A 74 26.82 -31.57 2.93
C ASP A 74 26.00 -31.17 4.15
N LEU A 75 24.66 -31.12 4.01
CA LEU A 75 23.74 -30.67 5.06
C LEU A 75 22.76 -31.74 5.54
N GLY A 76 22.76 -32.93 4.94
CA GLY A 76 21.81 -34.00 5.27
C GLY A 76 20.37 -33.70 4.88
N LYS A 77 20.13 -32.70 4.01
CA LYS A 77 18.79 -32.18 3.68
C LYS A 77 18.38 -32.51 2.27
N THR A 78 17.24 -33.18 2.15
CA THR A 78 16.63 -33.50 0.85
C THR A 78 15.71 -32.37 0.41
N TYR A 79 16.05 -31.73 -0.71
CA TYR A 79 15.21 -30.72 -1.34
C TYR A 79 14.78 -31.15 -2.74
N GLN A 80 13.52 -30.83 -3.07
CA GLN A 80 13.04 -30.90 -4.45
C GLN A 80 13.63 -29.74 -5.25
N ILE A 81 14.02 -29.99 -6.50
CA ILE A 81 14.61 -28.97 -7.39
C ILE A 81 13.76 -27.69 -7.48
N PRO A 82 12.43 -27.74 -7.66
CA PRO A 82 11.61 -26.52 -7.70
C PRO A 82 11.69 -25.70 -6.41
N ALA A 83 11.88 -26.35 -5.25
CA ALA A 83 12.02 -25.65 -3.97
C ALA A 83 13.34 -24.88 -3.92
N LEU A 84 14.45 -25.47 -4.37
CA LEU A 84 15.76 -24.79 -4.48
C LEU A 84 15.72 -23.63 -5.47
N GLN A 85 15.07 -23.83 -6.62
CA GLN A 85 14.87 -22.78 -7.63
C GLN A 85 14.11 -21.59 -7.05
N MET A 86 13.00 -21.86 -6.37
CA MET A 86 12.19 -20.83 -5.73
C MET A 86 12.94 -20.14 -4.58
N ARG A 87 13.72 -20.90 -3.81
CA ARG A 87 14.57 -20.37 -2.75
C ARG A 87 15.60 -19.40 -3.31
N LEU A 88 16.35 -19.80 -4.34
CA LEU A 88 17.33 -18.93 -4.99
C LEU A 88 16.66 -17.69 -5.61
N LYS A 89 15.53 -17.86 -6.29
CA LYS A 89 14.77 -16.74 -6.88
C LYS A 89 14.42 -15.68 -5.82
N ARG A 90 13.87 -16.11 -4.68
CA ARG A 90 13.50 -15.21 -3.57
C ARG A 90 14.72 -14.62 -2.89
N LEU A 91 15.77 -15.41 -2.73
CA LEU A 91 17.04 -14.97 -2.15
C LEU A 91 17.65 -13.83 -2.97
N ARG A 92 17.69 -13.95 -4.30
CA ARG A 92 18.16 -12.89 -5.19
C ARG A 92 17.35 -11.59 -5.06
N GLU A 93 16.02 -11.69 -4.96
CA GLU A 93 15.18 -10.51 -4.72
C GLU A 93 15.49 -9.86 -3.37
N ARG A 94 15.65 -10.66 -2.31
CA ARG A 94 16.01 -10.15 -0.97
C ARG A 94 17.39 -9.48 -0.96
N MET A 95 18.34 -10.01 -1.72
CA MET A 95 19.69 -9.47 -1.83
C MET A 95 19.82 -8.34 -2.85
N ARG A 96 18.73 -7.97 -3.53
CA ARG A 96 18.76 -6.93 -4.56
C ARG A 96 19.26 -5.61 -3.95
N VAL A 97 20.35 -5.11 -4.51
CA VAL A 97 20.87 -3.78 -4.19
C VAL A 97 20.22 -2.77 -5.13
N TRP A 98 19.56 -1.76 -4.56
CA TRP A 98 19.07 -0.61 -5.33
C TRP A 98 20.23 0.34 -5.58
N THR A 99 20.57 0.56 -6.85
CA THR A 99 21.61 1.52 -7.20
C THR A 99 21.09 2.94 -7.04
N GLU A 100 22.00 3.91 -6.89
CA GLU A 100 21.61 5.33 -6.86
C GLU A 100 20.89 5.75 -8.16
N SER A 101 21.25 5.12 -9.29
CA SER A 101 20.56 5.33 -10.56
C SER A 101 19.11 4.85 -10.50
N ASP A 102 18.85 3.68 -9.92
CA ASP A 102 17.50 3.14 -9.78
C ASP A 102 16.63 4.04 -8.89
N VAL A 103 17.20 4.50 -7.77
CA VAL A 103 16.50 5.39 -6.83
C VAL A 103 16.20 6.74 -7.49
N ARG A 104 17.16 7.31 -8.23
CA ARG A 104 16.96 8.56 -8.97
C ARG A 104 15.89 8.41 -10.05
N ALA A 105 15.94 7.34 -10.84
CA ALA A 105 14.95 7.06 -11.87
C ALA A 105 13.54 6.91 -11.24
N LEU A 106 13.44 6.20 -10.11
CA LEU A 106 12.19 6.06 -9.37
C LEU A 106 11.64 7.41 -8.90
N ARG A 107 12.50 8.29 -8.35
CA ARG A 107 12.10 9.64 -7.93
C ARG A 107 11.57 10.47 -9.11
N MET A 108 12.30 10.48 -10.22
CA MET A 108 11.87 11.21 -11.43
C MET A 108 10.55 10.69 -11.98
N ALA A 109 10.38 9.37 -12.05
CA ALA A 109 9.14 8.75 -12.51
C ALA A 109 7.96 9.09 -11.59
N HIS A 110 8.18 9.07 -10.28
CA HIS A 110 7.17 9.46 -9.31
C HIS A 110 6.81 10.95 -9.42
N GLU A 111 7.79 11.83 -9.54
CA GLU A 111 7.57 13.27 -9.71
C GLU A 111 6.75 13.57 -10.98
N TYR A 112 7.14 12.95 -12.10
CA TYR A 112 6.36 13.03 -13.34
C TYR A 112 4.92 12.53 -13.14
N TRP A 113 4.74 11.38 -12.49
CA TRP A 113 3.40 10.86 -12.21
C TRP A 113 2.58 11.82 -11.34
N VAL A 114 3.14 12.41 -10.28
CA VAL A 114 2.42 13.37 -9.44
C VAL A 114 1.91 14.56 -10.25
N GLN A 115 2.74 15.07 -11.16
CA GLN A 115 2.40 16.22 -12.01
C GLN A 115 1.41 15.85 -13.11
N SER A 116 1.54 14.66 -13.72
CA SER A 116 0.81 14.26 -14.92
C SER A 116 -0.27 13.20 -14.69
N LYS A 117 -0.54 12.77 -13.45
CA LYS A 117 -1.52 11.69 -13.17
C LYS A 117 -2.89 11.95 -13.78
N PHE A 118 -3.36 13.20 -13.75
CA PHE A 118 -4.67 13.53 -14.32
C PHE A 118 -4.62 13.69 -15.83
N ASP A 119 -3.49 14.07 -16.42
CA ASP A 119 -3.29 13.99 -17.87
C ASP A 119 -3.34 12.54 -18.35
N ILE A 120 -2.65 11.64 -17.63
CA ILE A 120 -2.70 10.20 -17.87
C ILE A 120 -4.15 9.70 -17.76
N ILE A 121 -4.87 10.03 -16.68
CA ILE A 121 -6.28 9.65 -16.47
C ILE A 121 -7.19 10.23 -17.57
N SER A 122 -6.97 11.48 -18.00
CA SER A 122 -7.82 12.12 -19.01
C SER A 122 -7.73 11.46 -20.39
N GLN A 123 -6.53 11.04 -20.79
CA GLN A 123 -6.31 10.25 -22.02
C GLN A 123 -7.00 8.88 -21.94
N LYS A 124 -7.19 8.40 -20.73
CA LYS A 124 -7.68 7.07 -20.37
C LYS A 124 -9.22 7.04 -20.22
N VAL A 125 -9.83 8.14 -19.81
CA VAL A 125 -11.29 8.28 -19.60
C VAL A 125 -12.00 8.90 -20.82
N SER A 126 -11.28 9.34 -21.84
CA SER A 126 -11.88 10.02 -23.00
C SER A 126 -12.51 9.04 -24.03
N PRO A 127 -13.81 9.13 -24.35
CA PRO A 127 -14.44 8.34 -25.40
C PRO A 127 -13.95 8.71 -26.79
N VAL A 128 -13.88 7.69 -27.64
CA VAL A 128 -13.82 7.81 -29.10
C VAL A 128 -15.24 8.10 -29.61
N PRO A 129 -15.45 9.00 -30.59
CA PRO A 129 -16.77 9.24 -31.18
C PRO A 129 -17.39 7.93 -31.66
N ARG A 130 -18.65 7.68 -31.31
CA ARG A 130 -19.40 6.44 -31.62
C ARG A 130 -19.59 6.15 -33.11
N ASP A 131 -19.19 7.07 -34.01
CA ASP A 131 -19.42 6.96 -35.45
C ASP A 131 -18.15 6.71 -36.29
N ALA A 132 -16.99 6.47 -35.68
CA ALA A 132 -15.76 6.14 -36.44
C ALA A 132 -15.64 4.64 -36.74
N ALA A 133 -16.60 4.11 -37.50
CA ALA A 133 -16.45 2.81 -38.14
C ALA A 133 -15.46 2.93 -39.32
N LYS A 134 -14.15 2.86 -39.01
CA LYS A 134 -13.03 2.37 -39.85
C LYS A 134 -11.70 2.89 -39.30
N MET A 135 -10.88 1.95 -38.85
CA MET A 135 -9.45 1.78 -39.17
C MET A 135 -8.72 1.20 -37.97
N GLU A 136 -8.51 -0.10 -38.08
CA GLU A 136 -7.63 -0.92 -37.26
C GLU A 136 -6.17 -0.49 -37.49
N THR A 137 -5.44 -0.20 -36.41
CA THR A 137 -4.05 -0.64 -36.17
C THR A 137 -3.58 -0.17 -34.79
N ASP A 138 -3.66 -1.10 -33.85
CA ASP A 138 -2.67 -1.35 -32.79
C ASP A 138 -1.98 -0.13 -32.12
N SER A 139 -2.64 0.50 -31.14
CA SER A 139 -2.02 1.14 -29.94
C SER A 139 -2.97 2.07 -29.16
N THR A 140 -4.11 1.60 -28.63
CA THR A 140 -4.80 2.38 -27.59
C THR A 140 -5.55 1.50 -26.58
N LYS A 141 -4.84 1.01 -25.57
CA LYS A 141 -5.47 0.42 -24.38
C LYS A 141 -6.03 1.51 -23.48
N MET A 142 -7.25 1.97 -23.78
CA MET A 142 -8.20 2.55 -22.81
C MET A 142 -9.58 2.79 -23.43
N LEU A 143 -10.19 1.66 -23.80
CA LEU A 143 -11.59 1.49 -24.18
C LEU A 143 -12.45 1.02 -22.98
N GLU A 144 -11.96 1.09 -21.73
CA GLU A 144 -12.42 0.17 -20.67
C GLU A 144 -13.39 0.76 -19.62
N TYR A 145 -13.44 2.09 -19.41
CA TYR A 145 -14.16 2.66 -18.25
C TYR A 145 -15.46 3.43 -18.56
N GLY A 146 -15.93 3.40 -19.81
CA GLY A 146 -17.33 3.73 -20.16
C GLY A 146 -17.80 5.18 -19.99
N ALA A 147 -16.91 6.18 -19.92
CA ALA A 147 -17.34 7.57 -19.85
C ALA A 147 -18.01 8.03 -21.17
N ALA A 148 -19.13 8.74 -21.05
CA ALA A 148 -19.93 9.17 -22.20
C ALA A 148 -19.30 10.35 -22.96
N GLU A 149 -18.44 11.14 -22.32
CA GLU A 149 -17.83 12.36 -22.86
C GLU A 149 -16.35 12.46 -22.47
N LYS A 150 -15.57 13.26 -23.22
CA LYS A 150 -14.14 13.46 -22.96
C LYS A 150 -13.94 14.35 -21.74
N TRP A 151 -13.14 13.87 -20.80
CA TRP A 151 -12.77 14.62 -19.62
C TRP A 151 -11.34 15.11 -19.77
N THR A 152 -11.13 16.41 -19.56
CA THR A 152 -9.79 17.00 -19.45
C THR A 152 -9.15 16.64 -18.11
N ALA A 153 -7.82 16.72 -18.04
CA ALA A 153 -7.06 16.50 -16.82
C ALA A 153 -7.60 17.33 -15.64
N ARG A 154 -7.96 18.59 -15.89
CA ARG A 154 -8.53 19.49 -14.88
C ARG A 154 -9.89 19.02 -14.37
N GLN A 155 -10.75 18.47 -15.24
CA GLN A 155 -12.05 17.91 -14.83
C GLN A 155 -11.87 16.63 -14.00
N CYS A 156 -10.97 15.74 -14.42
CA CYS A 156 -10.60 14.56 -13.65
C CYS A 156 -10.06 14.96 -12.27
N ALA A 157 -9.16 15.94 -12.20
CA ALA A 157 -8.58 16.44 -10.95
C ALA A 157 -9.64 16.98 -9.98
N ARG A 158 -10.54 17.84 -10.49
CA ARG A 158 -11.63 18.43 -9.69
C ARG A 158 -12.54 17.34 -9.14
N LYS A 159 -12.97 16.41 -9.99
CA LYS A 159 -13.87 15.34 -9.55
C LYS A 159 -13.21 14.38 -8.58
N TRP A 160 -11.93 14.08 -8.78
CA TRP A 160 -11.18 13.25 -7.84
C TRP A 160 -11.10 13.91 -6.45
N ALA A 161 -10.87 15.21 -6.38
CA ALA A 161 -10.83 15.94 -5.10
C ALA A 161 -12.19 15.93 -4.35
N GLU A 162 -13.32 15.80 -5.06
CA GLU A 162 -14.65 15.65 -4.44
C GLU A 162 -14.88 14.24 -3.87
N ILE A 163 -14.40 13.20 -4.57
CA ILE A 163 -14.66 11.79 -4.23
C ILE A 163 -13.65 11.27 -3.20
N ASP A 164 -12.41 11.74 -3.31
CA ASP A 164 -11.29 11.41 -2.43
C ASP A 164 -10.62 12.71 -1.98
N PRO A 165 -11.22 13.41 -1.00
CA PRO A 165 -10.51 14.46 -0.27
C PRO A 165 -9.42 13.71 0.50
N GLY A 166 -8.23 13.64 -0.09
CA GLY A 166 -7.11 12.86 0.44
C GLY A 166 -6.92 13.08 1.94
N PRO A 167 -6.28 12.15 2.66
CA PRO A 167 -6.29 12.09 4.12
C PRO A 167 -6.09 13.49 4.71
N THR A 168 -7.16 14.04 5.29
CA THR A 168 -7.14 15.34 5.94
C THR A 168 -6.13 15.24 7.07
N PRO A 169 -4.97 15.92 7.03
CA PRO A 169 -4.26 16.13 8.27
C PRO A 169 -5.21 16.96 9.14
N TYR A 170 -5.49 16.50 10.34
CA TYR A 170 -6.41 17.07 11.32
C TYR A 170 -6.00 18.49 11.81
N THR A 171 -5.25 19.26 11.02
CA THR A 171 -4.61 20.52 11.43
C THR A 171 -4.81 21.62 10.40
N THR A 172 -6.03 21.79 9.88
CA THR A 172 -6.46 23.05 9.26
C THR A 172 -7.97 23.19 9.45
N TYR A 173 -8.41 23.34 10.70
CA TYR A 173 -9.61 24.14 10.97
C TYR A 173 -9.21 25.59 10.73
N ASP A 174 -9.20 26.01 9.47
CA ASP A 174 -9.11 27.42 9.17
C ASP A 174 -10.48 28.05 9.43
N HIS A 175 -10.51 28.78 10.53
CA HIS A 175 -11.66 29.39 11.14
C HIS A 175 -11.88 30.77 10.49
N HIS A 176 -12.27 30.81 9.22
CA HIS A 176 -12.83 32.04 8.63
C HIS A 176 -13.73 31.75 7.42
N SER A 177 -14.95 31.29 7.70
CA SER A 177 -16.10 31.54 6.84
C SER A 177 -17.22 32.12 7.70
N THR A 178 -17.04 33.37 8.15
CA THR A 178 -18.12 34.14 8.77
C THR A 178 -18.64 35.17 7.77
N PRO A 179 -19.94 35.14 7.43
CA PRO A 179 -20.54 36.15 6.59
C PRO A 179 -20.68 37.49 7.34
N SER A 180 -20.40 38.55 6.58
CA SER A 180 -20.61 39.96 6.87
C SER A 180 -21.88 40.26 7.69
N TYR A 181 -21.70 40.77 8.92
CA TYR A 181 -22.46 41.91 9.45
C TYR A 181 -21.75 42.44 10.72
N ALA A 182 -21.25 43.67 10.67
CA ALA A 182 -20.99 44.48 11.86
C ALA A 182 -21.96 45.66 11.82
N PRO A 183 -22.56 46.03 12.96
CA PRO A 183 -22.19 47.36 13.48
C PRO A 183 -22.07 47.41 15.01
N TYR A 184 -21.06 48.17 15.45
CA TYR A 184 -20.97 48.98 16.68
C TYR A 184 -21.36 48.35 18.03
N THR A 185 -20.39 48.27 18.96
CA THR A 185 -20.30 49.12 20.17
C THR A 185 -19.00 48.85 20.97
N MET A 186 -18.13 49.86 20.99
CA MET A 186 -17.30 50.37 22.10
C MET A 186 -16.30 49.48 22.89
N SER A 187 -15.01 49.76 22.65
CA SER A 187 -13.87 50.12 23.57
C SER A 187 -13.92 49.77 25.08
N PRO A 188 -12.76 49.47 25.74
CA PRO A 188 -11.77 50.50 26.02
C PRO A 188 -10.27 50.13 25.82
N VAL A 189 -9.58 51.06 25.14
CA VAL A 189 -8.27 51.71 25.42
C VAL A 189 -7.01 50.85 25.65
N GLU A 190 -6.08 51.01 24.72
CA GLU A 190 -4.65 50.74 24.84
C GLU A 190 -3.87 52.07 25.00
N ALA A 191 -2.91 52.14 25.95
CA ALA A 191 -1.51 52.50 25.68
C ALA A 191 -0.65 52.72 26.97
N PRO A 192 0.65 52.32 26.96
CA PRO A 192 1.66 52.49 28.03
C PRO A 192 2.38 53.88 27.86
N PRO A 193 3.22 54.41 28.79
CA PRO A 193 4.57 53.87 29.11
C PRO A 193 5.11 54.18 30.54
N PHE A 194 6.16 53.47 31.00
CA PHE A 194 7.38 54.01 31.66
C PHE A 194 8.21 52.90 32.32
N MET A 195 9.45 52.72 31.85
CA MET A 195 10.53 52.04 32.58
C MET A 195 11.35 53.09 33.32
N PRO A 196 11.86 52.80 34.52
CA PRO A 196 13.31 52.82 34.64
C PRO A 196 13.88 51.71 35.55
N TYR A 197 14.97 51.11 35.07
CA TYR A 197 16.11 50.53 35.80
C TYR A 197 15.92 50.11 37.27
N LEU A 198 16.25 48.86 37.59
CA LEU A 198 17.22 48.56 38.65
C LEU A 198 17.91 47.20 38.41
N HIS A 199 19.14 47.15 38.90
CA HIS A 199 20.25 46.25 38.56
C HIS A 199 20.20 44.94 39.38
N ILE A 200 20.70 43.86 38.75
CA ILE A 200 21.35 42.61 39.25
C ILE A 200 21.97 42.72 40.66
N PRO A 201 22.08 41.64 41.49
CA PRO A 201 22.32 40.23 41.14
C PRO A 201 21.32 39.17 41.63
#